data_AF-A0A6N4DGW7-F1
#
_entry.id   AF-A0A6N4DGW7-F1
#
_cell.length_a   1.000
_cell.length_b   1.000
_cell.length_c   1.000
_cell.angle_alpha   90.00
_cell.angle_beta   90.00
_cell.angle_gamma   90.00
#
_symmetry.space_group_name_H-M   'P 1'
#
loop_
_entity.id
_entity.type
_entity.pdbx_description
1 polymer ?
#
loop_
_entity_poly.entity_id
_entity_poly.type
_entity_poly.pdbx_seq_one_letter_code
_entity_poly.pdbx_strand_id
1 'polypeptide(L)'
;IAQVPEVERVFGKAGRADTATDPAPLTMLETTIQLKPEAEWRDGVTIQDIIAELDATVQVPGITNAWVQPIKTRIDMLSTGLKTPLGLKIAGPDLAEIQQLGQTIEQELADVAGIASVYAERPAAGRYIEIQPDLARAARYNVSQAELQRVIQFAIGGGRIDETVEGTERYPI
;
A
#
# COMPACT_ATOMS: atom_id res chain seq x y z
N ILE A 1 -10.27 -1.41 -15.44
CA ILE A 1 -10.22 0.07 -15.54
C ILE A 1 -10.28 0.52 -17.00
N ALA A 2 -9.26 0.29 -17.83
CA ALA A 2 -9.21 0.78 -19.21
C ALA A 2 -10.30 0.24 -20.17
N GLN A 3 -11.11 -0.73 -19.72
CA GLN A 3 -12.25 -1.25 -20.47
C GLN A 3 -13.49 -0.34 -20.36
N VAL A 4 -13.54 0.57 -19.39
CA VAL A 4 -14.65 1.53 -19.23
C VAL A 4 -14.53 2.63 -20.31
N PRO A 5 -15.56 2.90 -21.12
CA PRO A 5 -15.47 3.76 -22.30
C PRO A 5 -15.02 5.20 -22.03
N GLU A 6 -15.37 5.75 -20.87
CA GLU A 6 -15.05 7.12 -20.46
C GLU A 6 -13.58 7.30 -20.02
N VAL A 7 -12.84 6.21 -19.82
CA VAL A 7 -11.44 6.28 -19.41
C VAL A 7 -10.55 6.59 -20.62
N GLU A 8 -9.75 7.64 -20.52
CA GLU A 8 -8.75 8.02 -21.52
C GLU A 8 -7.38 7.37 -21.22
N ARG A 9 -6.91 7.48 -19.98
CA ARG A 9 -5.61 6.93 -19.55
C ARG A 9 -5.66 6.37 -18.15
N VAL A 10 -4.80 5.39 -17.91
CA VAL A 10 -4.61 4.74 -16.61
C VAL A 10 -3.13 4.71 -16.30
N PHE A 11 -2.73 5.30 -15.17
CA PHE A 11 -1.37 5.26 -14.68
C PHE A 11 -1.36 4.64 -13.28
N GLY A 12 -1.02 3.35 -13.23
CA GLY A 12 -0.92 2.59 -11.98
C GLY A 12 0.44 2.75 -11.32
N LYS A 13 0.45 2.93 -9.99
CA LYS A 13 1.64 2.94 -9.15
C LYS A 13 1.45 1.96 -8.00
N ALA A 14 2.41 1.07 -7.82
CA ALA A 14 2.54 0.25 -6.62
C ALA A 14 3.67 0.81 -5.75
N GLY A 15 3.46 0.91 -4.44
CA GLY A 15 4.44 1.56 -3.56
C GLY A 15 4.56 3.05 -3.83
N ARG A 16 5.77 3.57 -3.66
CA ARG A 16 6.05 5.01 -3.69
C ARG A 16 6.91 5.43 -4.87
N ALA A 17 6.76 6.67 -5.28
CA ALA A 17 7.78 7.35 -6.07
C ALA A 17 9.04 7.63 -5.21
N ASP A 18 10.18 7.91 -5.85
CA ASP A 18 11.43 8.26 -5.16
C ASP A 18 11.38 9.71 -4.63
N THR A 19 10.57 9.92 -3.60
CA THR A 19 10.34 11.20 -2.93
C THR A 19 9.87 10.98 -1.50
N ALA A 20 10.21 11.89 -0.60
CA ALA A 20 9.77 11.86 0.79
C ALA A 20 8.26 12.15 0.96
N THR A 21 7.60 12.69 -0.06
CA THR A 21 6.17 13.05 0.00
C THR A 21 5.23 11.86 -0.20
N ASP A 22 5.75 10.69 -0.52
CA ASP A 22 4.97 9.49 -0.82
C ASP A 22 5.36 8.33 0.12
N PRO A 23 4.64 8.13 1.24
CA PRO A 23 4.93 7.06 2.20
C PRO A 23 4.27 5.71 1.83
N ALA A 24 3.84 5.52 0.58
CA ALA A 24 3.12 4.34 0.14
C ALA A 24 3.94 3.02 0.25
N PRO A 25 3.46 2.00 0.98
CA PRO A 25 4.09 0.67 0.96
C PRO A 25 3.81 -0.05 -0.36
N LEU A 26 4.67 -1.02 -0.75
CA LEU A 26 4.52 -1.78 -2.00
C LEU A 26 3.20 -2.54 -2.13
N THR A 27 2.55 -2.86 -1.01
CA THR A 27 1.23 -3.49 -0.97
C THR A 27 0.09 -2.54 -1.32
N MET A 28 0.35 -1.22 -1.33
CA MET A 28 -0.63 -0.22 -1.70
C MET A 28 -0.51 0.14 -3.18
N LEU A 29 -1.67 0.18 -3.84
CA LEU A 29 -1.82 0.60 -5.22
C LEU A 29 -2.51 1.96 -5.26
N GLU A 30 -1.91 2.91 -5.96
CA GLU A 30 -2.53 4.18 -6.33
C GLU A 30 -2.58 4.26 -7.85
N THR A 31 -3.79 4.32 -8.40
CA THR A 31 -3.97 4.42 -9.85
C THR A 31 -4.60 5.75 -10.20
N THR A 32 -3.89 6.57 -10.97
CA THR A 32 -4.44 7.81 -11.52
C THR A 32 -5.17 7.49 -12.80
N ILE A 33 -6.47 7.82 -12.83
CA ILE A 33 -7.35 7.60 -13.97
C ILE A 33 -7.69 8.95 -14.56
N GLN A 34 -7.34 9.13 -15.83
CA GLN A 34 -7.75 10.29 -16.61
C GLN A 34 -9.00 9.88 -17.39
N LEU A 35 -10.09 10.61 -17.19
CA LEU A 35 -11.31 10.47 -17.99
C LEU A 35 -11.20 11.35 -19.22
N LYS A 36 -11.89 10.95 -20.29
CA LYS A 36 -12.12 11.77 -21.49
C LYS A 36 -12.87 13.06 -21.12
N PRO A 37 -12.82 14.10 -21.96
CA PRO A 37 -13.73 15.24 -21.83
C PRO A 37 -15.19 14.79 -21.70
N GLU A 38 -15.98 15.46 -20.85
CA GLU A 38 -17.38 15.08 -20.57
C GLU A 38 -18.25 14.99 -21.83
N ALA A 39 -17.95 15.79 -22.86
CA ALA A 39 -18.66 15.78 -24.14
C ALA A 39 -18.48 14.47 -24.95
N GLU A 40 -17.51 13.64 -24.59
CA GLU A 40 -17.24 12.35 -25.23
C GLU A 40 -17.76 11.16 -24.40
N TRP A 41 -18.42 11.42 -23.28
CA TRP A 41 -19.03 10.37 -22.46
C TRP A 41 -20.29 9.84 -23.14
N ARG A 42 -20.69 8.60 -22.79
CA ARG A 42 -21.99 8.07 -23.22
C ARG A 42 -23.13 8.99 -22.73
N ASP A 43 -24.19 9.10 -23.51
CA ASP A 43 -25.32 10.00 -23.21
C ASP A 43 -25.92 9.74 -21.83
N GLY A 44 -26.07 10.80 -21.04
CA GLY A 44 -26.68 10.76 -19.71
C GLY A 44 -25.81 10.16 -18.61
N VAL A 45 -24.57 9.75 -18.90
CA VAL A 45 -23.63 9.22 -17.90
C VAL A 45 -23.10 10.35 -17.02
N THR A 46 -23.16 10.14 -15.71
CA THR A 46 -22.55 11.01 -14.72
C THR A 46 -21.26 10.41 -14.18
N ILE A 47 -20.46 11.23 -13.47
CA ILE A 47 -19.27 10.73 -12.77
C ILE A 47 -19.59 9.62 -11.76
N GLN A 48 -20.77 9.64 -11.13
CA GLN A 48 -21.17 8.61 -10.17
C GLN A 48 -21.46 7.28 -10.88
N ASP A 49 -22.04 7.33 -12.08
CA ASP A 49 -22.27 6.14 -12.90
C ASP A 49 -20.94 5.52 -13.35
N ILE A 50 -19.97 6.37 -13.74
CA ILE A 50 -18.61 5.91 -14.10
C ILE A 50 -17.93 5.25 -12.90
N ILE A 51 -18.01 5.86 -11.71
CA ILE A 51 -17.44 5.29 -10.48
C ILE A 51 -18.11 3.96 -10.14
N ALA A 52 -19.44 3.87 -10.26
CA ALA A 52 -20.18 2.63 -9.99
C ALA A 52 -19.82 1.52 -10.99
N GLU A 53 -19.70 1.84 -12.28
CA GLU A 53 -19.27 0.88 -13.31
C GLU A 53 -17.82 0.43 -13.09
N LEU A 54 -16.93 1.36 -12.73
CA LEU A 54 -15.54 1.06 -12.37
C LEU A 54 -15.48 0.15 -11.14
N ASP A 55 -16.25 0.45 -10.11
CA ASP A 55 -16.29 -0.37 -8.90
C ASP A 55 -16.79 -1.78 -9.21
N ALA A 56 -17.89 -1.92 -9.94
CA ALA A 56 -18.42 -3.24 -10.33
C ALA A 56 -17.47 -4.04 -11.23
N THR A 57 -16.71 -3.37 -12.11
CA THR A 57 -15.83 -4.03 -13.09
C THR A 57 -14.47 -4.40 -12.48
N VAL A 58 -13.93 -3.57 -11.59
CA VAL A 58 -12.54 -3.69 -11.11
C VAL A 58 -12.53 -4.42 -9.77
N GLN A 59 -12.94 -5.69 -9.80
CA GLN A 59 -13.01 -6.53 -8.61
C GLN A 59 -11.84 -7.52 -8.61
N VAL A 60 -10.91 -7.35 -7.65
CA VAL A 60 -9.77 -8.24 -7.46
C VAL A 60 -9.85 -8.85 -6.06
N PRO A 61 -9.84 -10.19 -5.92
CA PRO A 61 -9.89 -10.82 -4.61
C PRO A 61 -8.79 -10.32 -3.66
N GLY A 62 -9.18 -9.88 -2.47
CA GLY A 62 -8.28 -9.36 -1.45
C GLY A 62 -7.85 -7.90 -1.61
N ILE A 63 -8.42 -7.16 -2.57
CA ILE A 63 -8.20 -5.72 -2.74
C ILE A 63 -9.52 -4.98 -2.53
N THR A 64 -9.52 -4.03 -1.60
CA THR A 64 -10.66 -3.13 -1.38
C THR A 64 -10.49 -1.87 -2.20
N ASN A 65 -11.48 -1.54 -3.03
CA ASN A 65 -11.47 -0.33 -3.84
C ASN A 65 -11.89 0.90 -3.03
N ALA A 66 -11.26 2.03 -3.37
CA ALA A 66 -11.66 3.36 -2.94
C ALA A 66 -11.49 4.34 -4.11
N TRP A 67 -12.59 4.96 -4.53
CA TRP A 67 -12.62 5.89 -5.67
C TRP A 67 -12.64 7.32 -5.15
N VAL A 68 -11.58 8.06 -5.40
CA VAL A 68 -11.35 9.38 -4.81
C VAL A 68 -10.72 10.35 -5.79
N GLN A 69 -10.90 11.66 -5.55
CA GLN A 69 -10.37 12.72 -6.41
C GLN A 69 -8.95 13.11 -5.98
N PRO A 70 -7.96 13.16 -6.89
CA PRO A 70 -6.53 13.27 -6.52
C PRO A 70 -6.20 14.44 -5.60
N ILE A 71 -6.71 15.65 -5.91
CA ILE A 71 -6.43 16.85 -5.12
C ILE A 71 -7.02 16.73 -3.72
N LYS A 72 -8.30 16.33 -3.63
CA LYS A 72 -9.00 16.18 -2.35
C LYS A 72 -8.33 15.12 -1.48
N THR A 73 -8.00 13.96 -2.03
CA THR A 73 -7.34 12.88 -1.29
C THR A 73 -6.02 13.32 -0.68
N ARG A 74 -5.20 14.07 -1.42
CA ARG A 74 -3.91 14.56 -0.88
C ARG A 74 -4.11 15.57 0.25
N ILE A 75 -5.12 16.43 0.17
CA ILE A 75 -5.49 17.36 1.26
C ILE A 75 -6.01 16.58 2.48
N ASP A 76 -6.90 15.62 2.28
CA ASP A 76 -7.48 14.81 3.36
C ASP A 76 -6.39 14.01 4.09
N MET A 77 -5.46 13.40 3.35
CA MET A 77 -4.32 12.67 3.90
C MET A 77 -3.39 13.59 4.70
N LEU A 78 -3.08 14.78 4.18
CA LEU A 78 -2.21 15.73 4.88
C LEU A 78 -2.84 16.22 6.19
N SER A 79 -4.16 16.42 6.19
CA SER A 79 -4.90 16.94 7.34
C SER A 79 -5.18 15.88 8.40
N THR A 80 -5.54 14.67 7.98
CA THR A 80 -6.10 13.64 8.88
C THR A 80 -5.29 12.34 8.93
N GLY A 81 -4.45 12.09 7.92
CA GLY A 81 -3.79 10.81 7.68
C GLY A 81 -4.69 9.76 6.99
N LEU A 82 -5.97 10.06 6.74
CA LEU A 82 -6.92 9.14 6.12
C LEU A 82 -7.02 9.41 4.61
N LYS A 83 -7.26 8.35 3.83
CA LYS A 83 -7.40 8.39 2.36
C LYS A 83 -8.85 8.43 1.90
N THR A 84 -9.75 8.03 2.77
CA THR A 84 -11.19 7.98 2.56
C THR A 84 -11.88 9.16 3.24
N PRO A 85 -13.06 9.59 2.77
CA PRO A 85 -13.81 10.70 3.39
C PRO A 85 -14.19 10.43 4.85
N LEU A 86 -14.39 9.16 5.22
CA LEU A 86 -14.69 8.70 6.58
C LEU A 86 -13.65 7.67 7.00
N GLY A 87 -13.17 7.76 8.24
CA GLY A 87 -12.31 6.76 8.83
C GLY A 87 -12.43 6.73 10.35
N LEU A 88 -12.16 5.56 10.92
CA LEU A 88 -12.20 5.30 12.35
C LEU A 88 -10.77 5.07 12.85
N LYS A 89 -10.36 5.78 13.90
CA LYS A 89 -9.04 5.64 14.51
C LYS A 89 -9.16 4.85 15.81
N ILE A 90 -8.57 3.66 15.84
CA ILE A 90 -8.47 2.82 17.03
C ILE A 90 -7.06 3.01 17.57
N ALA A 91 -6.96 3.46 18.83
CA ALA A 91 -5.69 3.72 19.49
C ALA A 91 -5.64 2.97 20.82
N GLY A 92 -4.50 2.38 21.11
CA GLY A 92 -4.26 1.61 22.32
C GLY A 92 -2.80 1.17 22.40
N PRO A 93 -2.38 0.63 23.55
CA PRO A 93 -1.01 0.15 23.74
C PRO A 93 -0.77 -1.25 23.14
N ASP A 94 -1.82 -2.05 22.93
CA ASP A 94 -1.73 -3.43 22.45
C ASP A 94 -2.17 -3.56 20.98
N LEU A 95 -1.25 -3.97 20.11
CA LEU A 95 -1.52 -4.16 18.69
C LEU A 95 -2.49 -5.32 18.43
N ALA A 96 -2.49 -6.35 19.26
CA ALA A 96 -3.40 -7.48 19.11
C ALA A 96 -4.85 -7.06 19.40
N GLU A 97 -5.05 -6.28 20.47
CA GLU A 97 -6.36 -5.71 20.83
C GLU A 97 -6.86 -4.74 19.76
N ILE A 98 -6.00 -3.82 19.28
CA ILE A 98 -6.35 -2.88 18.20
C ILE A 98 -6.78 -3.63 16.94
N GLN A 99 -6.04 -4.68 16.56
CA GLN A 99 -6.36 -5.49 15.39
C GLN A 99 -7.70 -6.22 15.55
N GLN A 100 -7.96 -6.80 16.73
CA GLN A 100 -9.21 -7.49 17.01
C GLN A 100 -10.41 -6.54 16.95
N LEU A 101 -10.30 -5.35 17.58
CA LEU A 101 -11.34 -4.32 17.52
C LEU A 101 -11.59 -3.85 16.09
N GLY A 102 -10.53 -3.65 15.30
CA GLY A 102 -10.64 -3.28 13.89
C GLY A 102 -11.40 -4.33 13.08
N GLN A 103 -11.13 -5.62 13.30
CA GLN A 103 -11.83 -6.72 12.64
C GLN A 103 -13.31 -6.77 13.02
N THR A 104 -13.63 -6.62 14.32
CA THR A 104 -15.02 -6.58 14.78
C THR A 104 -15.77 -5.42 14.15
N ILE A 105 -15.20 -4.21 14.17
CA ILE A 105 -15.82 -3.03 13.57
C ILE A 105 -16.02 -3.20 12.06
N GLU A 106 -15.02 -3.76 11.36
CA GLU A 106 -15.13 -4.06 9.93
C GLU A 106 -16.28 -5.02 9.62
N GLN A 107 -16.45 -6.07 10.42
CA GLN A 107 -17.55 -7.04 10.26
C GLN A 107 -18.92 -6.41 10.53
N GLU A 108 -19.05 -5.64 11.61
CA GLU A 108 -20.31 -4.98 11.98
C GLU A 108 -20.73 -3.90 10.96
N LEU A 109 -19.76 -3.24 10.33
CA LEU A 109 -20.00 -2.21 9.32
C LEU A 109 -20.22 -2.76 7.91
N ALA A 110 -19.84 -4.01 7.64
CA ALA A 110 -19.93 -4.59 6.29
C ALA A 110 -21.36 -4.58 5.73
N ASP A 111 -22.38 -4.77 6.58
CA ASP A 111 -23.78 -4.87 6.18
C ASP A 111 -24.58 -3.56 6.42
N VAL A 112 -23.93 -2.48 6.84
CA VAL A 112 -24.61 -1.21 7.11
C VAL A 112 -24.97 -0.51 5.79
N ALA A 113 -26.26 -0.21 5.63
CA ALA A 113 -26.76 0.50 4.46
C ALA A 113 -26.03 1.84 4.24
N GLY A 114 -25.50 2.03 3.03
CA GLY A 114 -24.74 3.23 2.66
C GLY A 114 -23.22 3.10 2.79
N ILE A 115 -22.70 1.98 3.31
CA ILE A 115 -21.27 1.66 3.26
C ILE A 115 -20.97 0.90 1.97
N ALA A 116 -20.20 1.52 1.07
CA ALA A 116 -19.78 0.88 -0.18
C ALA A 116 -18.65 -0.13 0.06
N SER A 117 -17.67 0.24 0.89
CA SER A 117 -16.57 -0.63 1.29
C SER A 117 -16.04 -0.23 2.67
N VAL A 118 -15.59 -1.21 3.44
CA VAL A 118 -14.93 -1.03 4.73
C VAL A 118 -13.67 -1.91 4.77
N TYR A 119 -12.61 -1.38 5.37
CA TYR A 119 -11.35 -2.09 5.54
C TYR A 119 -10.68 -1.62 6.82
N ALA A 120 -10.34 -2.55 7.72
CA ALA A 120 -9.49 -2.26 8.84
C ALA A 120 -8.05 -2.73 8.57
N GLU A 121 -7.08 -1.85 8.78
CA GLU A 121 -5.67 -2.20 8.63
C GLU A 121 -5.26 -3.27 9.65
N ARG A 122 -4.33 -4.15 9.27
CA ARG A 122 -3.82 -5.24 10.12
C ARG A 122 -2.39 -4.89 10.58
N PRO A 123 -2.22 -4.25 11.75
CA PRO A 123 -0.90 -3.73 12.17
C PRO A 123 0.13 -4.83 12.46
N ALA A 124 -0.30 -6.07 12.75
CA ALA A 124 0.58 -7.18 13.11
C ALA A 124 0.71 -8.27 12.03
N ALA A 125 0.34 -8.00 10.77
CA ALA A 125 0.31 -9.00 9.70
C ALA A 125 1.65 -9.20 8.94
N GLY A 126 2.73 -8.54 9.38
CA GLY A 126 4.05 -8.66 8.77
C GLY A 126 4.56 -10.10 8.78
N ARG A 127 5.08 -10.58 7.65
CA ARG A 127 5.70 -11.91 7.53
C ARG A 127 7.20 -11.78 7.71
N TYR A 128 7.76 -12.60 8.61
CA TYR A 128 9.19 -12.58 8.93
C TYR A 128 9.79 -13.98 8.80
N ILE A 129 11.02 -14.04 8.30
CA ILE A 129 11.89 -15.21 8.46
C ILE A 129 12.85 -14.84 9.59
N GLU A 130 12.69 -15.50 10.74
CA GLU A 130 13.54 -15.25 11.89
C GLU A 130 14.72 -16.20 11.89
N ILE A 131 15.93 -15.65 11.81
CA ILE A 131 17.18 -16.41 11.91
C ILE A 131 17.69 -16.19 13.33
N GLN A 132 17.60 -17.22 14.17
CA GLN A 132 18.10 -17.22 15.55
C GLN A 132 19.36 -18.10 15.64
N PRO A 133 20.58 -17.53 15.56
CA PRO A 133 21.79 -18.32 15.60
C PRO A 133 22.08 -18.84 17.01
N ASP A 134 22.55 -20.09 17.09
CA ASP A 134 23.10 -20.64 18.33
C ASP A 134 24.53 -20.10 18.54
N LEU A 135 24.65 -19.06 19.37
CA LEU A 135 25.92 -18.39 19.66
C LEU A 135 26.93 -19.31 20.35
N ALA A 136 26.46 -20.27 21.16
CA ALA A 136 27.34 -21.22 21.85
C ALA A 136 27.97 -22.20 20.86
N ARG A 137 27.23 -22.62 19.82
CA ARG A 137 27.78 -23.42 18.72
C ARG A 137 28.67 -22.59 17.80
N ALA A 138 28.28 -21.37 17.46
CA ALA A 138 29.08 -20.47 16.62
C ALA A 138 30.46 -20.19 17.23
N ALA A 139 30.53 -19.99 18.55
CA ALA A 139 31.78 -19.78 19.27
C ALA A 139 32.79 -20.93 19.11
N ARG A 140 32.32 -22.18 18.95
CA ARG A 140 33.21 -23.34 18.71
C ARG A 140 33.96 -23.25 17.38
N TYR A 141 33.43 -22.48 16.43
CA TYR A 141 34.03 -22.22 15.12
C TYR A 141 34.70 -20.84 15.06
N ASN A 142 34.83 -20.15 16.20
CA ASN A 142 35.32 -18.78 16.28
C ASN A 142 34.52 -17.80 15.38
N VAL A 143 33.23 -18.07 15.19
CA VAL A 143 32.34 -17.21 14.41
C VAL A 143 31.59 -16.28 15.36
N SER A 144 31.72 -14.98 15.13
CA SER A 144 31.03 -13.93 15.87
C SER A 144 29.60 -13.72 15.36
N GLN A 145 28.74 -13.13 16.20
CA GLN A 145 27.41 -12.69 15.78
C GLN A 145 27.47 -11.68 14.63
N ALA A 146 28.48 -10.80 14.63
CA ALA A 146 28.67 -9.80 13.57
C ALA A 146 28.97 -10.45 12.20
N GLU A 147 29.76 -11.53 12.17
CA GLU A 147 30.02 -12.28 10.95
C GLU A 147 28.77 -12.99 10.42
N LEU A 148 27.97 -13.59 11.31
CA LEU A 148 26.70 -14.21 10.92
C LEU A 148 25.73 -13.18 10.33
N GLN A 149 25.58 -12.02 10.97
CA GLN A 149 24.74 -10.93 10.47
C GLN A 149 25.24 -10.37 9.13
N ARG A 150 26.57 -10.29 8.94
CA ARG A 150 27.17 -9.87 7.67
C ARG A 150 26.81 -10.84 6.54
N VAL A 151 26.90 -12.15 6.79
CA VAL A 151 26.48 -13.16 5.80
C VAL A 151 25.01 -13.01 5.46
N ILE A 152 24.13 -12.83 6.47
CA ILE A 152 22.70 -12.62 6.22
C ILE A 152 22.46 -11.35 5.37
N GLN A 153 23.12 -10.24 5.71
CA GLN A 153 22.96 -8.96 5.00
C GLN A 153 23.36 -9.05 3.52
N PHE A 154 24.52 -9.64 3.21
CA PHE A 154 25.07 -9.62 1.85
C PHE A 154 24.68 -10.86 1.03
N ALA A 155 24.72 -12.06 1.62
CA ALA A 155 24.45 -13.30 0.88
C ALA A 155 22.96 -13.58 0.69
N ILE A 156 22.10 -13.10 1.59
CA ILE A 156 20.64 -13.27 1.52
C ILE A 156 19.95 -11.93 1.20
N GLY A 157 20.30 -10.88 1.94
CA GLY A 157 19.60 -9.59 1.88
C GLY A 157 19.92 -8.70 0.67
N GLY A 158 20.94 -9.02 -0.12
CA GLY A 158 21.36 -8.18 -1.25
C GLY A 158 21.84 -6.79 -0.83
N GLY A 159 22.47 -6.69 0.35
CA GLY A 159 23.01 -5.43 0.85
C GLY A 159 23.98 -4.79 -0.14
N ARG A 160 23.82 -3.49 -0.38
CA ARG A 160 24.70 -2.71 -1.28
C ARG A 160 26.14 -2.73 -0.77
N ILE A 161 27.08 -3.06 -1.66
CA ILE A 161 28.51 -3.15 -1.35
C ILE A 161 29.18 -1.80 -1.61
N ASP A 162 28.92 -1.22 -2.79
CA ASP A 162 29.52 0.04 -3.24
C ASP A 162 28.64 0.69 -4.33
N GLU A 163 29.16 1.70 -5.03
CA GLU A 163 28.52 2.31 -6.20
C GLU A 163 29.53 2.61 -7.33
N THR A 164 29.11 2.43 -8.59
CA THR A 164 29.88 2.95 -9.74
C THR A 164 29.63 4.46 -9.88
N VAL A 165 30.62 5.15 -10.46
CA VAL A 165 30.51 6.58 -10.81
C VAL A 165 30.69 6.71 -12.32
N GLU A 166 29.62 7.11 -13.00
CA GLU A 166 29.53 7.18 -14.47
C GLU A 166 29.14 8.60 -14.87
N GLY A 167 30.12 9.52 -14.83
CA GLY A 167 29.87 10.94 -15.02
C GLY A 167 29.13 11.55 -13.82
N THR A 168 27.91 12.04 -14.03
CA THR A 168 27.03 12.54 -12.96
C THR A 168 26.15 11.45 -12.35
N GLU A 169 26.10 10.27 -12.96
CA GLU A 169 25.26 9.15 -12.54
C GLU A 169 26.01 8.24 -11.56
N ARG A 170 25.25 7.59 -10.68
CA ARG A 170 25.75 6.63 -9.69
C ARG A 170 24.85 5.41 -9.66
N TYR A 171 25.43 4.22 -9.70
CA TYR A 171 24.67 2.97 -9.70
C TYR A 171 25.14 2.04 -8.57
N PRO A 172 24.22 1.39 -7.84
CA PRO A 172 24.59 0.48 -6.76
C PRO A 172 25.24 -0.79 -7.31
N ILE A 173 26.26 -1.29 -6.60
CA ILE A 173 26.88 -2.61 -6.76
C ILE A 173 26.39 -3.53 -5.65
#